data_AF-L0DAV6-F1
#
_entry.id   AF-L0DAV6-F1
#
_cell.length_a   1.000
_cell.length_b   1.000
_cell.length_c   1.000
_cell.angle_alpha   90.00
_cell.angle_beta   90.00
_cell.angle_gamma   90.00
#
_symmetry.space_group_name_H-M   'P 1'
#
loop_
_entity.id
_entity.type
_entity.pdbx_description
1 polymer ?
#
loop_
_entity_poly.entity_id
_entity_poly.type
_entity_poly.pdbx_seq_one_letter_code
_entity_poly.pdbx_strand_id
1 'polypeptide(L)'
;MEHRLRHLILDIMQSFQKIEGVKPEERKKEFGADRQRAQEKLTAVLKETLDEAQRKRLRELVLRREWLFGDGESWRDLKVTAEQRKRFMAEIQQMQKKIAPLMEDAWKSGNPDEIRPKVLKLREDLQAKLETLLTDDQRKQWKEMLGKTVDLSLVFDDVSSR
;
A
#
# COMPACT_ATOMS: atom_id res chain seq x y z
N MET A 1 -10.06 21.91 0.98
CA MET A 1 -9.31 20.64 1.07
C MET A 1 -10.18 19.52 1.65
N GLU A 2 -10.65 19.69 2.89
CA GLU A 2 -11.43 18.68 3.63
C GLU A 2 -12.67 18.17 2.87
N HIS A 3 -13.46 19.07 2.28
CA HIS A 3 -14.62 18.69 1.47
C HIS A 3 -14.26 17.77 0.29
N ARG A 4 -13.13 18.01 -0.39
CA ARG A 4 -12.72 17.20 -1.55
C ARG A 4 -12.23 15.81 -1.13
N LEU A 5 -11.50 15.73 -0.01
CA LEU A 5 -11.10 14.44 0.57
C LEU A 5 -12.31 13.64 1.05
N ARG A 6 -13.27 14.29 1.71
CA ARG A 6 -14.54 13.65 2.12
C ARG A 6 -15.30 13.11 0.90
N HIS A 7 -15.41 13.88 -0.18
CA HIS A 7 -16.02 13.42 -1.42
C HIS A 7 -15.28 12.22 -2.04
N LEU A 8 -13.95 12.24 -2.07
CA LEU A 8 -13.16 11.10 -2.55
C LEU A 8 -13.42 9.82 -1.73
N ILE A 9 -13.48 9.94 -0.39
CA ILE A 9 -13.76 8.81 0.49
C ILE A 9 -15.17 8.26 0.23
N LEU A 10 -16.17 9.14 0.10
CA LEU A 10 -17.55 8.74 -0.20
C LEU A 10 -17.66 8.06 -1.57
N ASP A 11 -17.00 8.58 -2.60
CA ASP A 11 -16.96 7.97 -3.93
C ASP A 11 -16.38 6.55 -3.86
N ILE A 12 -15.28 6.37 -3.14
CA ILE A 12 -14.66 5.04 -2.94
C ILE A 12 -15.60 4.10 -2.20
N MET A 13 -16.27 4.55 -1.13
CA MET A 13 -17.24 3.73 -0.38
C MET A 13 -18.42 3.30 -1.26
N GLN A 14 -18.95 4.20 -2.08
CA GLN A 14 -20.03 3.88 -3.02
C GLN A 14 -19.58 2.88 -4.09
N SER A 15 -18.34 2.99 -4.58
CA SER A 15 -17.74 2.00 -5.48
C SER A 15 -17.71 0.61 -4.85
N PHE A 16 -17.34 0.48 -3.58
CA PHE A 16 -17.36 -0.80 -2.87
C PHE A 16 -18.77 -1.37 -2.70
N GLN A 17 -19.78 -0.53 -2.45
CA GLN A 17 -21.17 -0.98 -2.36
C GLN A 17 -21.72 -1.47 -3.71
N LYS A 18 -21.41 -0.77 -4.81
CA LYS A 18 -21.91 -1.11 -6.16
C LYS A 18 -21.48 -2.48 -6.67
N ILE A 19 -20.37 -2.99 -6.14
CA ILE A 19 -19.78 -4.26 -6.55
C ILE A 19 -20.12 -5.43 -5.61
N GLU A 20 -20.87 -5.16 -4.54
CA GLU A 20 -21.47 -6.20 -3.72
C GLU A 20 -22.40 -7.05 -4.61
N GLY A 21 -22.22 -8.37 -4.59
CA GLY A 21 -23.01 -9.29 -5.43
C GLY A 21 -22.60 -9.38 -6.90
N VAL A 22 -21.66 -8.56 -7.39
CA VAL A 22 -21.17 -8.63 -8.79
C VAL A 22 -20.20 -9.81 -8.97
N LYS A 23 -20.26 -10.47 -10.14
CA LYS A 23 -19.40 -11.62 -10.47
C LYS A 23 -17.90 -11.23 -10.50
N PRO A 24 -16.97 -12.16 -10.21
CA PRO A 24 -15.54 -11.85 -10.11
C PRO A 24 -14.92 -11.17 -11.34
N GLU A 25 -15.30 -11.55 -12.57
CA GLU A 25 -14.74 -10.93 -13.78
C GLU A 25 -15.21 -9.48 -13.96
N GLU A 26 -16.49 -9.21 -13.76
CA GLU A 26 -17.09 -7.88 -13.86
C GLU A 26 -16.58 -6.97 -12.73
N ARG A 27 -16.45 -7.52 -11.52
CA ARG A 27 -15.88 -6.85 -10.36
C ARG A 27 -14.46 -6.36 -10.62
N LYS A 28 -13.63 -7.15 -11.31
CA LYS A 28 -12.24 -6.76 -11.65
C LYS A 28 -12.19 -5.57 -12.61
N LYS A 29 -13.12 -5.50 -13.57
CA LYS A 29 -13.20 -4.41 -14.55
C LYS A 29 -13.67 -3.11 -13.88
N GLU A 30 -14.74 -3.17 -13.08
CA GLU A 30 -15.25 -2.03 -12.31
C GLU A 30 -14.20 -1.50 -11.32
N PHE A 31 -13.56 -2.37 -10.53
CA PHE A 31 -12.48 -1.97 -9.64
C PHE A 31 -11.32 -1.29 -10.36
N GLY A 32 -10.98 -1.74 -11.57
CA GLY A 32 -9.90 -1.15 -12.36
C GLY A 32 -10.20 0.31 -12.71
N ALA A 33 -11.39 0.57 -13.24
CA ALA A 33 -11.82 1.92 -13.63
C ALA A 33 -11.98 2.85 -12.41
N ASP A 34 -12.58 2.34 -11.34
CA ASP A 34 -12.75 3.11 -10.09
C ASP A 34 -11.43 3.44 -9.43
N ARG A 35 -10.49 2.48 -9.39
CA ARG A 35 -9.15 2.71 -8.84
C ARG A 35 -8.41 3.78 -9.63
N GLN A 36 -8.49 3.75 -10.96
CA GLN A 36 -7.86 4.76 -11.79
C GLN A 36 -8.46 6.16 -11.53
N ARG A 37 -9.78 6.29 -11.52
CA ARG A 37 -10.46 7.57 -11.22
C ARG A 37 -10.11 8.09 -9.83
N ALA A 38 -10.08 7.22 -8.82
CA ALA A 38 -9.70 7.57 -7.46
C ALA A 38 -8.25 8.07 -7.41
N GLN A 39 -7.33 7.42 -8.12
CA GLN A 39 -5.92 7.83 -8.20
C GLN A 39 -5.75 9.18 -8.89
N GLU A 40 -6.49 9.45 -9.96
CA GLU A 40 -6.47 10.73 -10.67
C GLU A 40 -6.98 11.87 -9.77
N LYS A 41 -8.13 11.67 -9.11
CA LYS A 41 -8.69 12.63 -8.15
C LYS A 41 -7.74 12.89 -6.97
N LEU A 42 -7.18 11.83 -6.39
CA LEU A 42 -6.20 11.95 -5.31
C LEU A 42 -4.98 12.74 -5.78
N THR A 43 -4.44 12.41 -6.95
CA THR A 43 -3.29 13.12 -7.54
C THR A 43 -3.57 14.61 -7.72
N ALA A 44 -4.76 14.98 -8.21
CA ALA A 44 -5.16 16.38 -8.36
C ALA A 44 -5.21 17.10 -7.00
N VAL A 45 -5.87 16.51 -6.01
CA VAL A 45 -5.93 17.08 -4.65
C VAL A 45 -4.53 17.26 -4.04
N LEU A 46 -3.66 16.26 -4.18
CA LEU A 46 -2.28 16.33 -3.67
C LEU A 46 -1.45 17.42 -4.37
N LYS A 47 -1.60 17.61 -5.70
CA LYS A 47 -0.89 18.65 -6.45
C LYS A 47 -1.31 20.06 -6.05
N GLU A 48 -2.60 20.26 -5.78
CA GLU A 48 -3.12 21.56 -5.35
C GLU A 48 -2.78 21.89 -3.90
N THR A 49 -2.58 20.86 -3.07
CA THR A 49 -2.48 21.01 -1.61
C THR A 49 -1.04 21.01 -1.12
N LEU A 50 -0.23 20.11 -1.66
CA LEU A 50 1.13 19.87 -1.21
C LEU A 50 2.10 20.44 -2.23
N ASP A 51 3.17 21.06 -1.77
CA ASP A 51 4.28 21.42 -2.64
C ASP A 51 5.06 20.17 -3.12
N GLU A 52 6.04 20.37 -3.98
CA GLU A 52 6.83 19.26 -4.52
C GLU A 52 7.62 18.48 -3.46
N ALA A 53 8.20 19.18 -2.48
CA ALA A 53 8.97 18.55 -1.41
C ALA A 53 8.06 17.72 -0.48
N GLN A 54 6.88 18.25 -0.15
CA GLN A 54 5.86 17.56 0.64
C GLN A 54 5.31 16.33 -0.08
N ARG A 55 5.02 16.44 -1.39
CA ARG A 55 4.59 15.28 -2.20
C ARG A 55 5.65 14.20 -2.27
N LYS A 56 6.92 14.60 -2.46
CA LYS A 56 8.06 13.67 -2.42
C LYS A 56 8.13 12.97 -1.07
N ARG A 57 8.03 13.72 0.02
CA ARG A 57 8.06 13.15 1.38
C ARG A 57 6.89 12.20 1.60
N LEU A 58 5.69 12.55 1.18
CA LEU A 58 4.52 11.68 1.27
C LEU A 58 4.75 10.38 0.49
N ARG A 59 5.35 10.43 -0.71
CA ARG A 59 5.69 9.24 -1.49
C ARG A 59 6.68 8.34 -0.75
N GLU A 60 7.73 8.88 -0.16
CA GLU A 60 8.69 8.12 0.66
C GLU A 60 7.99 7.40 1.84
N LEU A 61 7.05 8.08 2.50
CA LEU A 61 6.27 7.51 3.61
C LEU A 61 5.32 6.40 3.15
N VAL A 62 4.63 6.60 2.02
CA VAL A 62 3.77 5.58 1.42
C VAL A 62 4.59 4.35 1.05
N LEU A 63 5.76 4.52 0.43
CA LEU A 63 6.64 3.39 0.07
C LEU A 63 7.15 2.64 1.31
N ARG A 64 7.45 3.34 2.41
CA ARG A 64 7.82 2.70 3.69
C ARG A 64 6.68 1.93 4.34
N ARG A 65 5.43 2.28 4.05
CA ARG A 65 4.25 1.60 4.61
C ARG A 65 3.81 0.42 3.74
N GLU A 66 3.81 0.62 2.43
CA GLU A 66 3.30 -0.35 1.45
C GLU A 66 4.38 -1.33 0.97
N TRP A 67 5.66 -0.98 1.16
CA TRP A 67 6.85 -1.74 0.79
C TRP A 67 6.87 -2.17 -0.70
N LEU A 68 7.64 -3.20 -1.06
CA LEU A 68 7.79 -3.65 -2.45
C LEU A 68 6.56 -4.35 -3.02
N PHE A 69 5.50 -4.59 -2.25
CA PHE A 69 4.26 -5.18 -2.77
C PHE A 69 3.07 -4.21 -2.77
N GLY A 70 3.37 -2.90 -2.65
CA GLY A 70 2.41 -1.81 -2.74
C GLY A 70 1.83 -1.59 -4.13
N ASP A 71 1.53 -0.33 -4.45
CA ASP A 71 1.13 0.03 -5.81
C ASP A 71 2.22 -0.38 -6.82
N GLY A 72 1.81 -0.90 -7.97
CA GLY A 72 2.74 -1.35 -9.01
C GLY A 72 3.59 -0.23 -9.62
N GLU A 73 3.50 1.00 -9.09
CA GLU A 73 4.33 2.12 -9.48
C GLU A 73 5.78 1.93 -9.03
N SER A 74 6.00 1.40 -7.82
CA SER A 74 7.35 1.10 -7.33
C SER A 74 8.10 0.14 -8.26
N TRP A 75 7.39 -0.83 -8.85
CA TRP A 75 7.95 -1.77 -9.82
C TRP A 75 8.30 -1.10 -11.15
N ARG A 76 7.54 -0.08 -11.56
CA ARG A 76 7.88 0.70 -12.76
C ARG A 76 9.14 1.52 -12.52
N ASP A 77 9.23 2.18 -11.37
CA ASP A 77 10.39 2.99 -10.99
C ASP A 77 11.66 2.14 -10.92
N LEU A 78 11.55 0.94 -10.33
CA LEU A 78 12.63 -0.06 -10.25
C LEU A 78 12.87 -0.83 -11.56
N LYS A 79 12.10 -0.55 -12.61
CA LYS A 79 12.18 -1.23 -13.92
C LYS A 79 12.15 -2.77 -13.77
N VAL A 80 11.27 -3.27 -12.91
CA VAL A 80 11.12 -4.71 -12.64
C VAL A 80 10.75 -5.42 -13.95
N THR A 81 11.54 -6.43 -14.30
CA THR A 81 11.31 -7.21 -15.53
C THR A 81 10.07 -8.09 -15.42
N ALA A 82 9.56 -8.56 -16.57
CA ALA A 82 8.42 -9.49 -16.58
C ALA A 82 8.70 -10.78 -15.78
N GLU A 83 9.93 -11.28 -15.84
CA GLU A 83 10.36 -12.48 -15.11
C GLU A 83 10.45 -12.22 -13.60
N GLN A 84 11.06 -11.11 -13.17
CA GLN A 84 11.06 -10.72 -11.75
C GLN A 84 9.63 -10.52 -11.22
N ARG A 85 8.77 -9.86 -12.02
CA ARG A 85 7.36 -9.65 -11.67
C ARG A 85 6.63 -10.97 -11.44
N LYS A 86 6.89 -11.99 -12.26
CA LYS A 86 6.31 -13.33 -12.08
C LYS A 86 6.75 -13.95 -10.75
N ARG A 87 8.02 -13.83 -10.39
CA ARG A 87 8.57 -14.31 -9.11
C ARG A 87 8.00 -13.55 -7.90
N PHE A 88 7.90 -12.23 -8.00
CA PHE A 88 7.25 -11.40 -6.97
C PHE A 88 5.81 -11.84 -6.72
N MET A 89 5.03 -12.01 -7.79
CA MET A 89 3.64 -12.45 -7.68
C MET A 89 3.52 -13.84 -7.05
N ALA A 90 4.45 -14.75 -7.32
CA ALA A 90 4.47 -16.06 -6.68
C ALA A 90 4.67 -15.95 -5.16
N GLU A 91 5.62 -15.14 -4.70
CA GLU A 91 5.85 -14.90 -3.26
C GLU A 91 4.66 -14.19 -2.60
N ILE A 92 4.08 -13.18 -3.26
CA ILE A 92 2.87 -12.48 -2.78
C ILE A 92 1.70 -13.46 -2.63
N GLN A 93 1.47 -14.33 -3.62
CA GLN A 93 0.41 -15.34 -3.55
C GLN A 93 0.65 -16.35 -2.42
N GLN A 94 1.90 -16.76 -2.19
CA GLN A 94 2.23 -17.63 -1.06
C GLN A 94 1.94 -16.94 0.28
N MET A 95 2.29 -15.66 0.44
CA MET A 95 1.96 -14.90 1.64
C MET A 95 0.44 -14.78 1.82
N GLN A 96 -0.30 -14.47 0.76
CA GLN A 96 -1.77 -14.36 0.82
C GLN A 96 -2.42 -15.67 1.31
N LYS A 97 -1.93 -16.83 0.88
CA LYS A 97 -2.40 -18.13 1.37
C LYS A 97 -2.15 -18.34 2.87
N LYS A 98 -1.10 -17.72 3.44
CA LYS A 98 -0.82 -17.77 4.89
C LYS A 98 -1.65 -16.77 5.68
N ILE A 99 -1.94 -15.60 5.11
CA ILE A 99 -2.75 -14.55 5.76
C ILE A 99 -4.24 -14.91 5.74
N ALA A 100 -4.74 -15.51 4.67
CA ALA A 100 -6.16 -15.84 4.50
C ALA A 100 -6.78 -16.60 5.71
N PRO A 101 -6.20 -17.71 6.21
CA PRO A 101 -6.78 -18.42 7.36
C PRO A 101 -6.71 -17.57 8.64
N LEU A 102 -5.65 -16.78 8.85
CA LEU A 102 -5.56 -15.89 10.01
C LEU A 102 -6.69 -14.84 10.00
N MET A 103 -6.99 -14.28 8.83
CA MET A 103 -8.10 -13.34 8.67
C MET A 103 -9.45 -13.99 8.93
N GLU A 104 -9.65 -15.21 8.46
CA GLU A 104 -10.88 -15.98 8.69
C GLU A 104 -11.07 -16.28 10.19
N ASP A 105 -10.01 -16.70 10.89
CA ASP A 105 -10.05 -16.95 12.33
C ASP A 105 -10.35 -15.67 13.12
N ALA A 106 -9.72 -14.55 12.77
CA ALA A 106 -9.98 -13.24 13.37
C ALA A 106 -11.42 -12.75 13.15
N TRP A 107 -11.99 -13.01 11.97
CA TRP A 107 -13.39 -12.70 11.69
C TRP A 107 -14.34 -13.54 12.54
N LYS A 108 -14.05 -14.84 12.72
CA LYS A 108 -14.84 -15.73 13.57
C LYS A 108 -14.72 -15.37 15.05
N SER A 109 -13.54 -14.96 15.53
CA SER A 109 -13.31 -14.59 16.93
C SER A 109 -13.81 -13.18 17.27
N GLY A 110 -14.07 -12.34 16.26
CA GLY A 110 -14.45 -10.94 16.46
C GLY A 110 -13.29 -10.06 16.94
N ASN A 111 -12.06 -10.57 16.99
CA ASN A 111 -10.88 -9.83 17.44
C ASN A 111 -9.79 -9.76 16.35
N PRO A 112 -9.88 -8.79 15.43
CA PRO A 112 -8.89 -8.60 14.37
C PRO A 112 -7.51 -8.14 14.88
N ASP A 113 -7.40 -7.65 16.11
CA ASP A 113 -6.13 -7.14 16.63
C ASP A 113 -5.16 -8.26 17.05
N GLU A 114 -5.68 -9.43 17.42
CA GLU A 114 -4.88 -10.60 17.80
C GLU A 114 -3.99 -11.12 16.67
N ILE A 115 -4.43 -10.96 15.42
CA ILE A 115 -3.68 -11.43 14.26
C ILE A 115 -2.71 -10.38 13.71
N ARG A 116 -2.85 -9.12 14.12
CA ARG A 116 -2.03 -7.99 13.64
C ARG A 116 -0.52 -8.28 13.71
N PRO A 117 0.07 -8.74 14.83
CA PRO A 117 1.50 -9.02 14.90
C PRO A 117 1.92 -10.18 13.97
N LYS A 118 1.07 -11.21 13.83
CA LYS A 118 1.33 -12.34 12.93
C LYS A 118 1.33 -11.90 11.47
N VAL A 119 0.36 -11.08 11.09
CA VAL A 119 0.25 -10.51 9.74
C VAL A 119 1.43 -9.59 9.45
N LEU A 120 1.84 -8.74 10.41
CA LEU A 120 2.99 -7.86 10.25
C LEU A 120 4.29 -8.64 10.01
N LYS A 121 4.53 -9.70 10.78
CA LYS A 121 5.70 -10.57 10.58
C LYS A 121 5.72 -11.25 9.20
N LEU A 122 4.58 -11.82 8.77
CA LEU A 122 4.47 -12.42 7.44
C LEU A 122 4.76 -11.43 6.31
N ARG A 123 4.32 -10.19 6.55
CA ARG A 123 4.57 -9.05 5.69
C ARG A 123 6.08 -8.75 5.64
N GLU A 124 6.76 -8.60 6.78
CA GLU A 124 8.22 -8.35 6.84
C GLU A 124 9.02 -9.46 6.13
N ASP A 125 8.63 -10.72 6.35
CA ASP A 125 9.24 -11.87 5.68
C ASP A 125 9.08 -11.79 4.16
N LEU A 126 7.90 -11.37 3.66
CA LEU A 126 7.70 -11.16 2.23
C LEU A 126 8.58 -10.03 1.72
N GLN A 127 8.66 -8.89 2.43
CA GLN A 127 9.50 -7.78 2.01
C GLN A 127 10.96 -8.21 1.86
N ALA A 128 11.50 -8.95 2.84
CA ALA A 128 12.85 -9.46 2.77
C ALA A 128 13.07 -10.36 1.54
N LYS A 129 12.12 -11.26 1.24
CA LYS A 129 12.17 -12.13 0.05
C LYS A 129 12.07 -11.36 -1.26
N LEU A 130 11.21 -10.34 -1.35
CA LEU A 130 11.11 -9.52 -2.56
C LEU A 130 12.39 -8.73 -2.78
N GLU A 131 13.02 -8.24 -1.71
CA GLU A 131 14.31 -7.59 -1.81
C GLU A 131 15.38 -8.54 -2.36
N THR A 132 15.47 -9.80 -1.95
CA THR A 132 16.49 -10.73 -2.49
C THR A 132 16.37 -10.98 -3.99
N LEU A 133 15.18 -10.78 -4.55
CA LEU A 133 14.89 -10.91 -5.98
C LEU A 133 15.18 -9.64 -6.81
N LEU A 134 15.52 -8.52 -6.15
CA LEU A 134 16.04 -7.33 -6.81
C LEU A 134 17.52 -7.51 -7.18
N THR A 135 17.94 -6.87 -8.27
CA THR A 135 19.38 -6.68 -8.57
C THR A 135 20.01 -5.70 -7.58
N ASP A 136 21.34 -5.63 -7.54
CA ASP A 136 22.05 -4.71 -6.64
C ASP A 136 21.70 -3.24 -6.94
N ASP A 137 21.63 -2.88 -8.23
CA ASP A 137 21.22 -1.54 -8.66
C ASP A 137 19.79 -1.20 -8.22
N GLN A 138 18.85 -2.15 -8.41
CA GLN A 138 17.47 -1.97 -7.98
C GLN A 138 17.35 -1.87 -6.46
N ARG A 139 18.14 -2.66 -5.71
CA ARG A 139 18.18 -2.62 -4.25
C ARG A 139 18.72 -1.28 -3.75
N LYS A 140 19.73 -0.72 -4.41
CA LYS A 140 20.25 0.62 -4.12
C LYS A 140 19.19 1.68 -4.40
N GLN A 141 18.57 1.64 -5.58
CA GLN A 141 17.50 2.56 -5.96
C GLN A 141 16.30 2.47 -4.98
N TRP A 142 15.92 1.26 -4.55
CA TRP A 142 14.87 1.06 -3.58
C TRP A 142 15.16 1.77 -2.25
N LYS A 143 16.38 1.65 -1.73
CA LYS A 143 16.80 2.37 -0.52
C LYS A 143 16.74 3.88 -0.69
N GLU A 144 17.11 4.41 -1.85
CA GLU A 144 17.01 5.84 -2.17
C GLU A 144 15.55 6.30 -2.22
N MET A 145 14.66 5.51 -2.83
CA MET A 145 13.22 5.81 -2.91
C MET A 145 12.53 5.84 -1.54
N LEU A 146 13.04 5.11 -0.56
CA LEU A 146 12.54 5.16 0.82
C LEU A 146 12.91 6.46 1.55
N GLY A 147 13.86 7.26 1.04
CA GLY A 147 14.26 8.53 1.63
C GLY A 147 14.79 8.42 3.07
N LYS A 148 14.71 9.50 3.85
CA LYS A 148 15.15 9.52 5.26
C LYS A 148 14.13 8.88 6.20
N THR A 149 14.58 8.23 7.26
CA THR A 149 13.70 7.73 8.33
C THR A 149 12.91 8.87 8.95
N VAL A 150 11.68 8.57 9.38
CA VAL A 150 10.95 9.49 10.25
C VAL A 150 11.48 9.26 11.65
N ASP A 151 12.00 10.30 12.27
CA ASP A 151 12.18 10.29 13.71
C ASP A 151 10.83 10.59 14.34
N LEU A 152 10.22 9.58 14.96
CA LEU A 152 8.92 9.72 15.60
C LEU A 152 9.01 10.42 16.95
N SER A 153 10.22 10.55 17.55
CA SER A 153 10.39 11.30 18.80
C SER A 153 10.02 12.78 18.61
N LEU A 154 10.45 13.37 17.50
CA LEU A 154 10.14 14.75 17.09
C LEU A 154 8.65 15.03 16.85
N VAL A 155 7.81 13.99 16.75
CA VAL A 155 6.36 14.12 16.48
C VAL A 155 5.52 14.02 17.76
N PHE A 156 6.05 13.35 18.81
CA PHE A 156 5.29 13.07 20.04
C PHE A 156 5.83 13.79 21.29
N ASP A 157 6.91 14.57 21.18
CA ASP A 157 7.45 15.36 22.29
C ASP A 157 6.48 16.44 22.83
N ASP A 158 5.42 16.80 22.08
CA ASP A 158 4.42 17.81 22.52
C ASP A 158 3.24 17.21 23.33
N VAL A 159 3.14 15.89 23.47
CA VAL A 159 2.00 15.25 24.19
C VAL A 159 2.30 14.96 25.65
N SER A 160 3.57 14.99 26.06
CA SER A 160 3.95 14.77 27.47
C SER A 160 4.06 16.05 28.31
N SER A 161 3.62 17.21 27.79
CA SER A 161 3.67 18.51 28.48
C SER A 161 2.31 19.20 28.64
N ARG A 162 1.19 18.48 28.59
CA ARG A 162 -0.14 19.04 28.91
C ARG A 162 -0.95 18.13 29.82
#